data_AF-A0A7X4B5N0-F1
#
_entry.id   AF-A0A7X4B5N0-F1
#
_cell.length_a   1.000
_cell.length_b   1.000
_cell.length_c   1.000
_cell.angle_alpha   90.00
_cell.angle_beta   90.00
_cell.angle_gamma   90.00
#
_symmetry.space_group_name_H-M   'P 1'
#
loop_
_entity.id
_entity.type
_entity.pdbx_description
1 polymer ?
#
loop_
_entity_poly.entity_id
_entity_poly.type
_entity_poly.pdbx_seq_one_letter_code
_entity_poly.pdbx_strand_id
1 'polypeptide(L)'
;MSVAYLRCCSRIILFITVLFLILIDVSGNAQPANNTSANTKNREVALVDEKDISAPHIRVGEKLTYNIKLGWVSIGKRTDHVIEKMPFNGQQAYKVRSEARTSSLAKVYSFRNLQYTYLNVDGLNPIHFRNQLKDRKYTAKVGIDFRDDEAEYQKISQLNPKSKEKTEKETLEIPTGTQDELSMIYLLRRKQLVPGTTYFFPLISKGKVLKVRLQVKRGETMKVKGLGRIRTLVVQTSEGSRLWLTDDRRHIPVRIEAEMKIGKIRANLSNIEHIR
;
A
#
# COMPACT_ATOMS: atom_id res chain seq x y z
N MET A 1 -32.64 0.75 -42.88
CA MET A 1 -31.91 -0.04 -41.87
C MET A 1 -30.52 0.57 -41.69
N SER A 2 -30.46 1.78 -41.15
CA SER A 2 -30.04 2.16 -39.79
C SER A 2 -28.53 2.04 -39.52
N VAL A 3 -27.90 3.21 -39.66
CA VAL A 3 -26.58 3.62 -39.20
C VAL A 3 -26.56 3.60 -37.66
N ALA A 4 -26.12 2.49 -37.04
CA ALA A 4 -26.07 2.41 -35.57
C ALA A 4 -25.00 1.46 -34.98
N TYR A 5 -23.99 1.03 -35.74
CA TYR A 5 -22.96 0.11 -35.21
C TYR A 5 -21.51 0.59 -35.33
N LEU A 6 -21.28 1.80 -35.83
CA LEU A 6 -19.92 2.34 -36.04
C LEU A 6 -19.70 3.72 -35.40
N ARG A 7 -20.30 3.98 -34.23
CA ARG A 7 -20.03 5.21 -33.44
C ARG A 7 -20.21 4.99 -31.93
N CYS A 8 -19.50 4.04 -31.32
CA CYS A 8 -19.31 4.06 -29.87
C CYS A 8 -18.12 3.19 -29.46
N CYS A 9 -16.93 3.79 -29.42
CA CYS A 9 -15.80 3.38 -28.55
C CYS A 9 -14.57 4.29 -28.74
N SER A 10 -14.68 5.38 -29.50
CA SER A 10 -13.65 6.43 -29.63
C SER A 10 -13.51 7.34 -28.38
N ARG A 11 -14.06 6.94 -27.22
CA ARG A 11 -13.98 7.70 -25.96
C ARG A 11 -13.43 6.91 -24.77
N ILE A 12 -13.07 5.64 -24.93
CA ILE A 12 -12.50 4.79 -23.86
C ILE A 12 -10.97 4.96 -23.75
N ILE A 13 -10.32 5.54 -24.76
CA ILE A 13 -8.85 5.61 -24.86
C ILE A 13 -8.27 6.87 -24.19
N LEU A 14 -9.12 7.80 -23.70
CA LEU A 14 -8.67 9.07 -23.09
C LEU A 14 -8.83 9.15 -21.56
N PHE A 15 -9.35 8.11 -20.89
CA PHE A 15 -9.65 8.15 -19.44
C PHE A 15 -8.71 7.33 -18.53
N ILE A 16 -7.67 6.71 -19.09
CA ILE A 16 -6.66 5.95 -18.32
C ILE A 16 -5.36 6.75 -18.19
N THR A 17 -5.48 8.06 -17.92
CA THR A 17 -4.37 8.95 -17.55
C THR A 17 -4.33 9.28 -16.05
N VAL A 18 -5.19 8.64 -15.25
CA VAL A 18 -5.23 8.77 -13.79
C VAL A 18 -5.22 7.38 -13.16
N LEU A 19 -4.26 6.55 -13.54
CA LEU A 19 -4.09 5.22 -12.97
C LEU A 19 -2.89 5.28 -12.01
N PHE A 20 -3.16 5.18 -10.70
CA PHE A 20 -2.29 5.42 -9.52
C PHE A 20 -2.37 6.79 -8.82
N LEU A 21 -3.44 7.55 -9.02
CA LEU A 21 -3.87 8.61 -8.09
C LEU A 21 -5.36 8.42 -7.73
N ILE A 22 -5.69 7.43 -6.92
CA ILE A 22 -7.01 7.33 -6.29
C ILE A 22 -6.81 7.15 -4.79
N LEU A 23 -7.13 8.23 -4.08
CA LEU A 23 -7.78 8.26 -2.77
C LEU A 23 -8.72 9.44 -2.88
N ILE A 24 -9.93 9.19 -2.45
CA ILE A 24 -11.17 9.91 -2.68
C ILE A 24 -11.10 11.28 -1.99
N ASP A 25 -11.58 12.34 -2.64
CA ASP A 25 -11.94 13.57 -1.95
C ASP A 25 -13.09 13.26 -1.00
N VAL A 26 -12.81 13.26 0.31
CA VAL A 26 -13.86 13.37 1.34
C VAL A 26 -13.72 14.77 1.94
N SER A 27 -14.40 15.74 1.32
CA SER A 27 -14.86 16.93 2.03
C SER A 27 -16.15 16.58 2.75
N GLY A 28 -16.16 16.71 4.07
CA GLY A 28 -17.32 16.48 4.91
C GLY A 28 -17.05 16.81 6.36
N ASN A 29 -17.19 18.10 6.68
CA ASN A 29 -17.26 18.76 7.98
C ASN A 29 -17.29 17.87 9.24
N ALA A 30 -16.31 18.07 10.13
CA ALA A 30 -16.43 17.70 11.54
C ALA A 30 -17.08 18.86 12.32
N GLN A 31 -18.14 18.56 13.09
CA GLN A 31 -18.62 19.39 14.20
C GLN A 31 -18.71 18.56 15.47
N PRO A 32 -18.62 19.18 16.66
CA PRO A 32 -18.11 18.54 17.87
C PRO A 32 -19.15 17.70 18.63
N ALA A 33 -18.60 16.83 19.47
CA ALA A 33 -19.27 15.81 20.26
C ALA A 33 -20.17 16.37 21.37
N ASN A 34 -21.18 15.58 21.76
CA ASN A 34 -21.72 15.57 23.12
C ASN A 34 -22.24 14.17 23.51
N ASN A 35 -21.75 13.72 24.67
CA ASN A 35 -22.32 12.86 25.72
C ASN A 35 -22.57 11.34 25.51
N THR A 36 -21.67 10.59 26.17
CA THR A 36 -21.90 9.54 27.18
C THR A 36 -22.94 8.43 26.93
N SER A 37 -22.44 7.22 26.68
CA SER A 37 -22.75 6.00 27.46
C SER A 37 -21.90 4.81 27.02
N ALA A 38 -21.38 4.06 27.99
CA ALA A 38 -20.49 2.91 27.78
C ALA A 38 -21.19 1.76 27.03
N ASN A 39 -20.63 1.37 25.88
CA ASN A 39 -20.95 0.12 25.21
C ASN A 39 -19.65 -0.52 24.68
N THR A 40 -19.23 -1.63 25.29
CA THR A 40 -17.91 -2.29 25.08
C THR A 40 -17.79 -2.99 23.71
N LYS A 41 -18.59 -2.62 22.71
CA LYS A 41 -18.67 -3.36 21.43
C LYS A 41 -18.03 -2.69 20.21
N ASN A 42 -17.34 -1.57 20.36
CA ASN A 42 -16.65 -0.89 19.24
C ASN A 42 -15.48 -0.01 19.73
N ARG A 43 -14.49 -0.58 20.42
CA ARG A 43 -13.26 0.16 20.74
C ARG A 43 -12.35 0.17 19.52
N GLU A 44 -12.16 1.34 18.91
CA GLU A 44 -11.07 1.57 17.95
C GLU A 44 -9.75 1.49 18.72
N VAL A 45 -8.86 0.57 18.34
CA VAL A 45 -7.55 0.39 18.99
C VAL A 45 -6.47 1.01 18.11
N ALA A 46 -5.59 1.85 18.67
CA ALA A 46 -4.44 2.32 17.90
C ALA A 46 -3.52 1.12 17.63
N LEU A 47 -3.16 0.90 16.36
CA LEU A 47 -2.38 -0.27 15.96
C LEU A 47 -0.99 -0.29 16.63
N VAL A 48 -0.45 0.89 16.96
CA VAL A 48 0.83 1.01 17.65
C VAL A 48 0.78 0.40 19.05
N ASP A 49 -0.36 0.49 19.74
CA ASP A 49 -0.58 -0.04 21.09
C ASP A 49 -0.90 -1.55 21.11
N GLU A 50 -1.25 -2.12 19.95
CA GLU A 50 -1.50 -3.56 19.84
C GLU A 50 -0.21 -4.35 20.02
N LYS A 51 -0.33 -5.50 20.67
CA LYS A 51 0.81 -6.36 21.00
C LYS A 51 1.49 -6.83 19.73
N ASP A 52 2.82 -6.92 19.82
CA ASP A 52 3.60 -7.57 18.79
C ASP A 52 3.52 -9.09 18.93
N ILE A 53 3.51 -9.78 17.80
CA ILE A 53 3.75 -11.22 17.76
C ILE A 53 5.24 -11.41 18.04
N SER A 54 5.60 -12.40 18.89
CA SER A 54 6.98 -12.72 19.24
C SER A 54 7.88 -12.77 18.00
N ALA A 55 8.70 -11.72 17.83
CA ALA A 55 9.53 -11.35 16.68
C ALA A 55 8.85 -11.51 15.29
N PRO A 56 8.52 -10.42 14.57
CA PRO A 56 8.13 -10.52 13.16
C PRO A 56 9.25 -11.17 12.33
N HIS A 57 8.89 -12.14 11.50
CA HIS A 57 9.83 -12.81 10.59
C HIS A 57 10.08 -11.99 9.31
N ILE A 58 10.37 -10.70 9.42
CA ILE A 58 10.94 -9.98 8.27
C ILE A 58 12.36 -10.52 8.12
N ARG A 59 12.59 -11.21 7.01
CA ARG A 59 13.87 -11.86 6.72
C ARG A 59 14.57 -11.08 5.63
N VAL A 60 15.80 -10.67 5.90
CA VAL A 60 16.70 -10.17 4.86
C VAL A 60 16.80 -11.23 3.76
N GLY A 61 16.69 -10.81 2.50
CA GLY A 61 16.63 -11.69 1.35
C GLY A 61 15.23 -12.18 0.98
N GLU A 62 14.20 -11.97 1.81
CA GLU A 62 12.83 -12.36 1.47
C GLU A 62 12.32 -11.55 0.29
N LYS A 63 11.94 -12.26 -0.77
CA LYS A 63 11.39 -11.68 -1.99
C LYS A 63 10.04 -12.31 -2.33
N LEU A 64 9.00 -11.47 -2.34
CA LEU A 64 7.62 -11.82 -2.64
C LEU A 64 7.25 -11.29 -4.03
N THR A 65 6.93 -12.19 -4.96
CA THR A 65 6.52 -11.81 -6.33
C THR A 65 5.04 -12.03 -6.53
N TYR A 66 4.34 -10.99 -6.97
CA TYR A 66 2.90 -10.96 -7.21
C TYR A 66 2.59 -10.84 -8.70
N ASN A 67 1.53 -11.55 -9.14
CA ASN A 67 0.90 -11.30 -10.43
C ASN A 67 -0.28 -10.34 -10.24
N ILE A 68 -0.24 -9.21 -10.94
CA ILE A 68 -1.28 -8.18 -10.91
C ILE A 68 -2.31 -8.47 -11.99
N LYS A 69 -3.59 -8.54 -11.61
CA LYS A 69 -4.71 -8.81 -12.50
C LYS A 69 -5.77 -7.71 -12.41
N LEU A 70 -6.35 -7.37 -13.56
CA LEU A 70 -7.62 -6.64 -13.66
C LEU A 70 -8.68 -7.64 -14.13
N GLY A 71 -9.64 -7.96 -13.27
CA GLY A 71 -10.52 -9.12 -13.50
C GLY A 71 -9.69 -10.41 -13.60
N TRP A 72 -9.78 -11.12 -14.72
CA TRP A 72 -8.98 -12.32 -15.02
C TRP A 72 -7.68 -12.03 -15.78
N VAL A 73 -7.54 -10.84 -16.37
CA VAL A 73 -6.42 -10.50 -17.26
C VAL A 73 -5.19 -10.13 -16.43
N SER A 74 -4.05 -10.75 -16.73
CA SER A 74 -2.75 -10.37 -16.15
C SER A 74 -2.27 -9.08 -16.79
N ILE A 75 -2.12 -8.04 -15.96
CA ILE A 75 -1.73 -6.69 -16.41
C ILE A 75 -0.31 -6.32 -15.96
N GLY A 76 0.27 -7.03 -15.00
CA GLY A 76 1.60 -6.69 -14.48
C GLY A 76 2.12 -7.62 -13.41
N LYS A 77 3.26 -7.23 -12.84
CA LYS A 77 3.88 -7.90 -11.70
C LYS A 77 4.29 -6.88 -10.65
N ARG A 78 4.24 -7.27 -9.39
CA ARG A 78 4.86 -6.54 -8.26
C ARG A 78 5.89 -7.45 -7.59
N THR A 79 7.03 -6.91 -7.18
CA THR A 79 8.06 -7.65 -6.45
C THR A 79 8.46 -6.85 -5.23
N ASP A 80 8.27 -7.42 -4.05
CA ASP A 80 8.65 -6.83 -2.77
C ASP A 80 9.86 -7.59 -2.25
N HIS A 81 10.92 -6.90 -1.86
CA HIS A 81 12.20 -7.49 -1.48
C HIS A 81 12.77 -6.77 -0.26
N VAL A 82 13.01 -7.52 0.81
CA VAL A 82 13.78 -7.06 1.97
C VAL A 82 15.25 -7.22 1.63
N ILE A 83 15.90 -6.15 1.17
CA ILE A 83 17.22 -6.23 0.54
C ILE A 83 18.29 -6.57 1.58
N GLU A 84 18.37 -5.77 2.63
CA GLU A 84 19.46 -5.77 3.59
C GLU A 84 19.03 -5.14 4.91
N LYS A 85 19.78 -5.46 5.97
CA LYS A 85 19.79 -4.70 7.22
C LYS A 85 21.08 -3.87 7.22
N MET A 86 20.96 -2.56 7.27
CA MET A 86 22.08 -1.63 7.12
C MET A 86 21.98 -0.45 8.10
N PRO A 87 23.12 0.18 8.46
CA PRO A 87 23.08 1.47 9.14
C PRO A 87 22.49 2.55 8.22
N PHE A 88 21.52 3.32 8.71
CA PHE A 88 20.86 4.41 7.99
C PHE A 88 20.42 5.49 9.00
N ASN A 89 20.79 6.76 8.75
CA ASN A 89 20.49 7.90 9.63
C ASN A 89 20.79 7.64 11.12
N GLY A 90 21.97 7.08 11.42
CA GLY A 90 22.43 6.86 12.80
C GLY A 90 21.84 5.64 13.52
N GLN A 91 20.96 4.86 12.89
CA GLN A 91 20.37 3.64 13.45
C GLN A 91 20.39 2.47 12.48
N GLN A 92 20.09 1.25 12.95
CA GLN A 92 19.94 0.08 12.08
C GLN A 92 18.56 0.08 11.41
N ALA A 93 18.52 -0.15 10.11
CA ALA A 93 17.28 -0.17 9.33
C ALA A 93 17.22 -1.35 8.35
N TYR A 94 16.01 -1.87 8.16
CA TYR A 94 15.69 -2.72 7.01
C TYR A 94 15.45 -1.85 5.79
N LYS A 95 16.16 -2.14 4.70
CA LYS A 95 15.89 -1.52 3.40
C LYS A 95 14.99 -2.44 2.59
N VAL A 96 13.77 -1.97 2.34
CA VAL A 96 12.78 -2.72 1.56
C VAL A 96 12.56 -2.02 0.23
N ARG A 97 12.54 -2.80 -0.85
CA ARG A 97 12.19 -2.34 -2.20
C ARG A 97 10.91 -3.00 -2.67
N SER A 98 10.01 -2.22 -3.27
CA SER A 98 8.85 -2.72 -4.01
C SER A 98 8.91 -2.20 -5.45
N GLU A 99 8.82 -3.10 -6.44
CA GLU A 99 8.73 -2.73 -7.84
C GLU A 99 7.48 -3.31 -8.48
N ALA A 100 6.57 -2.44 -8.94
CA ALA A 100 5.41 -2.81 -9.73
C ALA A 100 5.58 -2.33 -11.17
N ARG A 101 5.24 -3.19 -12.15
CA ARG A 101 5.32 -2.85 -13.57
C ARG A 101 4.29 -3.59 -14.40
N THR A 102 3.83 -2.96 -15.47
CA THR A 102 3.02 -3.63 -16.49
C THR A 102 3.75 -4.82 -17.13
N SER A 103 2.98 -5.81 -17.55
CA SER A 103 3.48 -6.93 -18.35
C SER A 103 3.84 -6.44 -19.76
N SER A 104 4.81 -7.11 -20.40
CA SER A 104 5.13 -6.89 -21.82
C SER A 104 3.94 -7.17 -22.75
N LEU A 105 2.95 -7.95 -22.29
CA LEU A 105 1.72 -8.24 -23.02
C LEU A 105 0.70 -7.07 -22.99
N ALA A 106 0.86 -6.11 -22.08
CA ALA A 106 0.01 -4.93 -22.01
C ALA A 106 0.49 -3.86 -23.01
N LYS A 107 0.38 -4.11 -24.31
CA LYS A 107 0.85 -3.18 -25.37
C LYS A 107 0.16 -1.81 -25.35
N VAL A 108 -1.01 -1.70 -24.73
CA VAL A 108 -1.83 -0.48 -24.72
C VAL A 108 -1.50 0.45 -23.55
N TYR A 109 -0.87 -0.06 -22.48
CA TYR A 109 -0.61 0.70 -21.25
C TYR A 109 0.70 0.25 -20.57
N SER A 110 1.57 1.22 -20.26
CA SER A 110 2.88 0.96 -19.64
C SER A 110 3.04 1.81 -18.40
N PHE A 111 3.25 1.17 -17.25
CA PHE A 111 3.63 1.82 -16.01
C PHE A 111 4.77 1.09 -15.31
N ARG A 112 5.55 1.82 -14.53
CA ARG A 112 6.53 1.32 -13.58
C ARG A 112 6.46 2.17 -12.32
N ASN A 113 6.38 1.51 -11.17
CA ASN A 113 6.43 2.13 -9.86
C ASN A 113 7.54 1.47 -9.06
N LEU A 114 8.48 2.25 -8.54
CA LEU A 114 9.61 1.78 -7.75
C LEU A 114 9.62 2.50 -6.40
N GLN A 115 9.37 1.74 -5.35
CA GLN A 115 9.31 2.21 -3.98
C GLN A 115 10.48 1.67 -3.16
N TYR A 116 10.97 2.48 -2.23
CA TYR A 116 11.87 2.09 -1.16
C TYR A 116 11.32 2.61 0.16
N THR A 117 11.35 1.79 1.20
CA THR A 117 11.13 2.23 2.59
C THR A 117 12.26 1.69 3.46
N TYR A 118 12.73 2.53 4.38
CA TYR A 118 13.74 2.21 5.38
C TYR A 118 13.05 2.11 6.73
N LEU A 119 13.01 0.92 7.31
CA LEU A 119 12.26 0.65 8.53
C LEU A 119 13.21 0.49 9.71
N ASN A 120 12.96 1.13 10.84
CA ASN A 120 13.73 0.86 12.05
C ASN A 120 13.56 -0.61 12.46
N VAL A 121 14.62 -1.22 12.99
CA VAL A 121 14.60 -2.66 13.31
C VAL A 121 13.72 -2.99 14.52
N ASP A 122 13.54 -2.01 15.42
CA ASP A 122 12.84 -2.22 16.69
C ASP A 122 11.34 -2.06 16.59
N GLY A 123 10.83 -1.22 15.68
CA GLY A 123 9.41 -0.82 15.57
C GLY A 123 8.77 -1.13 14.21
N LEU A 124 9.58 -1.26 13.16
CA LEU A 124 9.17 -1.17 11.75
C LEU A 124 8.54 0.17 11.36
N ASN A 125 8.82 1.22 12.12
CA ASN A 125 8.46 2.59 11.75
C ASN A 125 9.35 3.04 10.58
N PRO A 126 8.80 3.72 9.58
CA PRO A 126 9.59 4.25 8.49
C PRO A 126 10.47 5.40 8.97
N ILE A 127 11.71 5.41 8.49
CA ILE A 127 12.69 6.47 8.68
C ILE A 127 12.76 7.32 7.41
N HIS A 128 12.69 6.66 6.25
CA HIS A 128 12.70 7.31 4.95
C HIS A 128 11.89 6.50 3.95
N PHE A 129 11.12 7.19 3.12
CA PHE A 129 10.38 6.59 2.01
C PHE A 129 10.69 7.32 0.71
N ARG A 130 10.82 6.54 -0.37
CA ARG A 130 10.96 7.06 -1.73
C ARG A 130 10.05 6.31 -2.67
N ASN A 131 9.34 7.04 -3.52
CA ASN A 131 8.54 6.50 -4.61
C ASN A 131 8.95 7.11 -5.95
N GLN A 132 9.08 6.30 -6.98
CA GLN A 132 9.32 6.72 -8.36
C GLN A 132 8.28 6.08 -9.27
N LEU A 133 7.29 6.87 -9.67
CA LEU A 133 6.25 6.48 -10.59
C LEU A 133 6.55 7.02 -11.99
N LYS A 134 6.48 6.14 -12.98
CA LYS A 134 6.50 6.46 -14.40
C LYS A 134 5.34 5.77 -15.08
N ASP A 135 4.33 6.54 -15.44
CA ASP A 135 3.26 6.17 -16.35
C ASP A 135 3.51 6.89 -17.70
N ARG A 136 3.07 6.32 -18.81
CA ARG A 136 3.29 6.74 -20.21
C ARG A 136 3.58 8.24 -20.42
N LYS A 137 2.76 9.13 -19.82
CA LYS A 137 2.96 10.58 -19.85
C LYS A 137 3.35 11.17 -18.49
N TYR A 138 2.89 10.57 -17.40
CA TYR A 138 3.03 11.11 -16.06
C TYR A 138 4.26 10.55 -15.35
N THR A 139 5.06 11.42 -14.75
CA THR A 139 6.12 11.00 -13.81
C THR A 139 5.90 11.66 -12.46
N ALA A 140 6.24 10.93 -11.41
CA ALA A 140 6.31 11.46 -10.06
C ALA A 140 7.46 10.83 -9.28
N LYS A 141 8.15 11.65 -8.51
CA LYS A 141 9.09 11.23 -7.47
C LYS A 141 8.58 11.79 -6.15
N VAL A 142 8.37 10.93 -5.17
CA VAL A 142 8.01 11.32 -3.80
C VAL A 142 9.15 10.91 -2.89
N GLY A 143 9.51 11.80 -1.97
CA GLY A 143 10.38 11.54 -0.84
C GLY A 143 9.66 11.92 0.45
N ILE A 144 9.84 11.12 1.50
CA ILE A 144 9.36 11.42 2.84
C ILE A 144 10.47 11.08 3.82
N ASP A 145 10.91 12.07 4.57
CA ASP A 145 11.85 11.90 5.68
C ASP A 145 11.08 12.01 6.99
N PHE A 146 11.04 10.93 7.75
CA PHE A 146 10.29 10.85 9.01
C PHE A 146 11.19 11.28 10.18
N ARG A 147 10.67 12.16 11.02
CA ARG A 147 11.23 12.57 12.32
C ARG A 147 10.22 12.21 13.42
N ASP A 148 10.50 12.57 14.66
CA ASP A 148 9.73 12.13 15.82
C ASP A 148 8.24 12.51 15.74
N ASP A 149 7.94 13.79 15.50
CA ASP A 149 6.59 14.37 15.41
C ASP A 149 6.32 15.09 14.08
N GLU A 150 7.30 15.11 13.17
CA GLU A 150 7.19 15.75 11.86
C GLU A 150 7.68 14.84 10.72
N ALA A 151 7.19 15.08 9.51
CA ALA A 151 7.70 14.48 8.29
C ALA A 151 7.92 15.52 7.20
N GLU A 152 9.11 15.53 6.60
CA GLU A 152 9.41 16.36 5.43
C GLU A 152 8.97 15.62 4.17
N TYR A 153 7.89 16.10 3.55
CA TYR A 153 7.34 15.58 2.32
C TYR A 153 7.82 16.39 1.12
N GLN A 154 8.31 15.71 0.08
CA GLN A 154 8.59 16.31 -1.21
C GLN A 154 8.00 15.49 -2.35
N LYS A 155 7.41 16.18 -3.33
CA LYS A 155 6.97 15.59 -4.58
C LYS A 155 7.42 16.41 -5.78
N ILE A 156 8.07 15.76 -6.73
CA ILE A 156 8.39 16.31 -8.05
C ILE A 156 7.57 15.54 -9.06
N SER A 157 6.73 16.22 -9.86
CA SER A 157 5.88 15.56 -10.84
C SER A 157 5.82 16.28 -12.18
N GLN A 158 5.58 15.52 -13.25
CA GLN A 158 5.45 16.02 -14.61
C GLN A 158 4.23 15.38 -15.27
N LEU A 159 3.29 16.19 -15.74
CA LEU A 159 2.02 15.70 -16.31
C LEU A 159 2.17 15.03 -17.68
N ASN A 160 3.08 15.55 -18.50
CA ASN A 160 3.44 15.02 -19.81
C ASN A 160 4.85 15.52 -20.20
N PRO A 161 5.51 14.94 -21.22
CA PRO A 161 6.87 15.31 -21.60
C PRO A 161 7.07 16.78 -22.00
N LYS A 162 5.99 17.50 -22.32
CA LYS A 162 6.04 18.92 -22.70
C LYS A 162 5.71 19.85 -21.53
N SER A 163 5.21 19.33 -20.41
CA SER A 163 4.91 20.11 -19.21
C SER A 163 6.17 20.37 -18.40
N LYS A 164 6.24 21.55 -17.76
CA LYS A 164 7.25 21.82 -16.74
C LYS A 164 7.07 20.88 -15.55
N GLU A 165 8.18 20.54 -14.89
CA GLU A 165 8.12 19.84 -13.61
C GLU A 165 7.50 20.76 -12.54
N LYS A 166 6.65 20.18 -11.70
CA LYS A 166 6.09 20.83 -10.52
C LYS A 166 6.73 20.22 -9.28
N THR A 167 7.26 21.06 -8.41
CA THR A 167 7.78 20.66 -7.09
C THR A 167 6.82 21.12 -6.00
N GLU A 168 6.45 20.22 -5.12
CA GLU A 168 5.66 20.41 -3.92
C GLU A 168 6.54 20.01 -2.72
N LYS A 169 6.58 20.84 -1.68
CA LYS A 169 7.31 20.59 -0.43
C LYS A 169 6.43 20.99 0.74
N GLU A 170 6.30 20.12 1.72
CA GLU A 170 5.48 20.34 2.91
C GLU A 170 6.17 19.70 4.12
N THR A 171 6.13 20.37 5.27
CA THR A 171 6.39 19.73 6.56
C THR A 171 5.05 19.35 7.15
N LEU A 172 4.89 18.08 7.52
CA LEU A 172 3.66 17.52 8.05
C LEU A 172 3.84 17.20 9.53
N GLU A 173 2.96 17.68 10.39
CA GLU A 173 2.83 17.15 11.75
C GLU A 173 2.28 15.72 11.67
N ILE A 174 2.97 14.76 12.30
CA ILE A 174 2.64 13.34 12.21
C ILE A 174 2.49 12.72 13.60
N PRO A 175 1.39 12.00 13.88
CA PRO A 175 1.28 11.24 15.13
C PRO A 175 2.27 10.08 15.19
N THR A 176 2.56 9.60 16.40
CA THR A 176 3.38 8.39 16.59
C THR A 176 2.81 7.19 15.84
N GLY A 177 3.70 6.41 15.21
CA GLY A 177 3.34 5.22 14.44
C GLY A 177 2.86 5.51 13.01
N THR A 178 3.02 6.75 12.52
CA THR A 178 2.71 7.11 11.13
C THR A 178 3.51 6.25 10.15
N GLN A 179 2.83 5.74 9.12
CA GLN A 179 3.41 4.86 8.10
C GLN A 179 3.41 5.53 6.72
N ASP A 180 4.13 4.90 5.79
CA ASP A 180 4.04 5.09 4.34
C ASP A 180 3.31 3.90 3.68
N GLU A 181 3.01 4.04 2.38
CA GLU A 181 2.24 3.06 1.60
C GLU A 181 2.89 1.67 1.52
N LEU A 182 4.21 1.56 1.71
CA LEU A 182 4.94 0.32 1.72
C LEU A 182 5.18 -0.21 3.14
N SER A 183 5.59 0.66 4.08
CA SER A 183 5.86 0.27 5.48
C SER A 183 4.64 -0.29 6.19
N MET A 184 3.43 0.19 5.89
CA MET A 184 2.20 -0.33 6.49
C MET A 184 2.03 -1.85 6.28
N ILE A 185 2.49 -2.39 5.15
CA ILE A 185 2.39 -3.84 4.86
C ILE A 185 3.25 -4.63 5.85
N TYR A 186 4.41 -4.09 6.23
CA TYR A 186 5.35 -4.74 7.14
C TYR A 186 4.96 -4.53 8.60
N LEU A 187 4.41 -3.36 8.96
CA LEU A 187 3.83 -3.13 10.29
C LEU A 187 2.74 -4.17 10.61
N LEU A 188 1.83 -4.46 9.66
CA LEU A 188 0.79 -5.47 9.85
C LEU A 188 1.35 -6.88 10.12
N ARG A 189 2.54 -7.19 9.62
CA ARG A 189 3.18 -8.51 9.84
C ARG A 189 3.69 -8.70 11.26
N ARG A 190 3.90 -7.60 11.97
CA ARG A 190 4.39 -7.58 13.34
C ARG A 190 3.27 -7.68 14.37
N LYS A 191 2.12 -7.06 14.08
CA LYS A 191 1.04 -6.89 15.07
C LYS A 191 0.19 -8.15 15.21
N GLN A 192 -0.27 -8.41 16.43
CA GLN A 192 -1.25 -9.45 16.72
C GLN A 192 -2.63 -9.01 16.21
N LEU A 193 -2.97 -9.39 14.98
CA LEU A 193 -4.23 -9.00 14.34
C LEU A 193 -5.37 -9.89 14.82
N VAL A 194 -6.23 -9.36 15.68
CA VAL A 194 -7.37 -10.12 16.24
C VAL A 194 -8.60 -9.99 15.34
N PRO A 195 -9.16 -11.09 14.80
CA PRO A 195 -10.39 -11.04 14.03
C PRO A 195 -11.56 -10.46 14.83
N GLY A 196 -12.32 -9.57 14.20
CA GLY A 196 -13.42 -8.83 14.84
C GLY A 196 -13.00 -7.47 15.39
N THR A 197 -11.69 -7.21 15.55
CA THR A 197 -11.18 -5.93 16.01
C THR A 197 -11.03 -4.93 14.86
N THR A 198 -11.29 -3.66 15.17
CA THR A 198 -10.98 -2.53 14.29
C THR A 198 -9.80 -1.75 14.86
N TYR A 199 -8.73 -1.67 14.10
CA TYR A 199 -7.55 -0.88 14.42
C TYR A 199 -7.55 0.44 13.65
N PHE A 200 -6.71 1.38 14.06
CA PHE A 200 -6.34 2.52 13.22
C PHE A 200 -4.86 2.86 13.33
N PHE A 201 -4.32 3.52 12.30
CA PHE A 201 -2.97 4.08 12.30
C PHE A 201 -2.90 5.30 11.36
N PRO A 202 -1.97 6.23 11.56
CA PRO A 202 -1.76 7.33 10.64
C PRO A 202 -0.95 6.88 9.42
N LEU A 203 -1.31 7.36 8.23
CA LEU A 203 -0.64 7.07 6.96
C LEU A 203 -0.39 8.37 6.22
N ILE A 204 0.85 8.61 5.78
CA ILE A 204 1.12 9.69 4.83
C ILE A 204 0.83 9.18 3.42
N SER A 205 -0.12 9.80 2.74
CA SER A 205 -0.35 9.60 1.32
C SER A 205 -0.68 10.93 0.65
N LYS A 206 -0.05 11.18 -0.50
CA LYS A 206 -0.24 12.40 -1.32
C LYS A 206 -0.06 13.72 -0.53
N GLY A 207 0.91 13.79 0.38
CA GLY A 207 1.17 14.98 1.19
C GLY A 207 0.16 15.20 2.32
N LYS A 208 -0.65 14.20 2.67
CA LYS A 208 -1.63 14.30 3.76
C LYS A 208 -1.46 13.16 4.74
N VAL A 209 -1.68 13.46 6.02
CA VAL A 209 -1.78 12.45 7.08
C VAL A 209 -3.23 11.97 7.17
N LEU A 210 -3.44 10.69 6.91
CA LEU A 210 -4.75 10.04 6.91
C LEU A 210 -4.87 9.11 8.14
N LYS A 211 -5.98 9.18 8.87
CA LYS A 211 -6.32 8.17 9.89
C LYS A 211 -6.95 6.95 9.21
N VAL A 212 -6.14 5.94 8.91
CA VAL A 212 -6.60 4.71 8.26
C VAL A 212 -7.22 3.78 9.28
N ARG A 213 -8.47 3.36 9.06
CA ARG A 213 -9.11 2.29 9.84
C ARG A 213 -8.89 0.94 9.18
N LEU A 214 -8.68 -0.10 9.99
CA LEU A 214 -8.41 -1.47 9.58
C LEU A 214 -9.36 -2.43 10.27
N GLN A 215 -10.28 -3.02 9.52
CA GLN A 215 -11.13 -4.08 10.04
C GLN A 215 -10.48 -5.44 9.77
N VAL A 216 -10.24 -6.23 10.83
CA VAL A 216 -9.67 -7.58 10.71
C VAL A 216 -10.78 -8.62 10.72
N LYS A 217 -10.77 -9.52 9.74
CA LYS A 217 -11.72 -10.63 9.60
C LYS A 217 -10.97 -11.93 9.39
N ARG A 218 -11.59 -13.05 9.77
CA ARG A 218 -11.15 -14.36 9.26
C ARG A 218 -11.42 -14.41 7.76
N GLY A 219 -10.40 -14.76 7.00
CA GLY A 219 -10.47 -14.93 5.56
C GLY A 219 -10.78 -16.36 5.14
N GLU A 220 -10.98 -16.54 3.85
CA GLU A 220 -11.17 -17.86 3.26
C GLU A 220 -9.86 -18.68 3.28
N THR A 221 -9.99 -20.01 3.22
CA THR A 221 -8.83 -20.86 2.92
C THR A 221 -8.47 -20.72 1.45
N MET A 222 -7.23 -20.31 1.17
CA MET A 222 -6.75 -20.03 -0.19
C MET A 222 -5.71 -21.05 -0.64
N LYS A 223 -5.78 -21.47 -1.91
CA LYS A 223 -4.67 -22.18 -2.57
C LYS A 223 -3.69 -21.15 -3.13
N VAL A 224 -2.51 -21.06 -2.53
CA VAL A 224 -1.45 -20.12 -2.91
C VAL A 224 -0.25 -20.89 -3.46
N LYS A 225 0.27 -20.46 -4.62
CA LYS A 225 1.43 -21.09 -5.24
C LYS A 225 2.64 -20.97 -4.30
N GLY A 226 3.32 -22.09 -4.03
CA GLY A 226 4.45 -22.17 -3.10
C GLY A 226 4.09 -22.33 -1.62
N LEU A 227 2.81 -22.14 -1.24
CA LEU A 227 2.34 -22.31 0.15
C LEU A 227 1.25 -23.37 0.33
N GLY A 228 0.65 -23.87 -0.76
CA GLY A 228 -0.42 -24.85 -0.68
C GLY A 228 -1.75 -24.22 -0.23
N ARG A 229 -2.57 -24.97 0.52
CA ARG A 229 -3.81 -24.46 1.12
C ARG A 229 -3.49 -23.82 2.46
N ILE A 230 -3.81 -22.54 2.60
CA ILE A 230 -3.55 -21.75 3.81
C ILE A 230 -4.83 -21.12 4.33
N ARG A 231 -4.95 -20.97 5.65
CA ARG A 231 -5.92 -20.04 6.24
C ARG A 231 -5.41 -18.62 6.10
N THR A 232 -6.33 -17.66 6.03
CA THR A 232 -5.97 -16.24 5.87
C THR A 232 -6.68 -15.36 6.89
N LEU A 233 -6.05 -14.22 7.18
CA LEU A 233 -6.69 -13.06 7.78
C LEU A 233 -6.92 -12.02 6.69
N VAL A 234 -8.10 -11.40 6.68
CA VAL A 234 -8.43 -10.30 5.77
C VAL A 234 -8.43 -9.00 6.55
N VAL A 235 -7.57 -8.07 6.12
CA VAL A 235 -7.50 -6.70 6.61
C VAL A 235 -8.15 -5.80 5.57
N GLN A 236 -9.24 -5.13 5.94
CA GLN A 236 -9.95 -4.18 5.07
C GLN A 236 -9.70 -2.75 5.56
N THR A 237 -9.21 -1.89 4.68
CA THR A 237 -8.91 -0.49 5.00
C THR A 237 -10.10 0.43 4.73
N SER A 238 -10.20 1.55 5.45
CA SER A 238 -11.15 2.65 5.14
C SER A 238 -10.95 3.19 3.73
N GLU A 239 -9.73 3.10 3.21
CA GLU A 239 -9.32 3.55 1.88
C GLU A 239 -9.72 2.59 0.74
N GLY A 240 -10.56 1.57 1.02
CA GLY A 240 -11.09 0.66 0.00
C GLY A 240 -10.09 -0.41 -0.47
N SER A 241 -9.02 -0.64 0.29
CA SER A 241 -8.05 -1.70 0.02
C SER A 241 -8.30 -2.93 0.91
N ARG A 242 -7.96 -4.11 0.41
CA ARG A 242 -8.02 -5.38 1.15
C ARG A 242 -6.71 -6.14 1.04
N LEU A 243 -6.19 -6.60 2.17
CA LEU A 243 -5.01 -7.45 2.27
C LEU A 243 -5.41 -8.81 2.85
N TRP A 244 -5.02 -9.89 2.18
CA TRP A 244 -5.06 -11.23 2.73
C TRP A 244 -3.65 -11.57 3.22
N LEU A 245 -3.54 -11.87 4.51
CA LEU A 245 -2.32 -12.31 5.17
C LEU A 245 -2.44 -13.80 5.50
N THR A 246 -1.33 -14.55 5.56
CA THR A 246 -1.37 -15.90 6.16
C THR A 246 -1.86 -15.81 7.60
N ASP A 247 -2.73 -16.73 8.01
CA ASP A 247 -3.16 -16.88 9.40
C ASP A 247 -2.11 -17.70 10.19
N ASP A 248 -0.89 -17.18 10.24
CA ASP A 248 0.25 -17.67 11.00
C ASP A 248 1.15 -16.51 11.43
N ARG A 249 2.17 -16.77 12.24
CA ARG A 249 3.06 -15.73 12.78
C ARG A 249 3.84 -14.93 11.73
N ARG A 250 3.85 -15.34 10.46
CA ARG A 250 4.59 -14.65 9.39
C ARG A 250 3.74 -13.55 8.74
N HIS A 251 2.42 -13.69 8.80
CA HIS A 251 1.45 -12.78 8.18
C HIS A 251 1.83 -12.44 6.73
N ILE A 252 2.31 -13.41 5.95
CA ILE A 252 2.77 -13.17 4.58
C ILE A 252 1.59 -12.61 3.78
N PRO A 253 1.73 -11.44 3.13
CA PRO A 253 0.68 -10.90 2.28
C PRO A 253 0.56 -11.76 1.03
N VAL A 254 -0.54 -12.50 0.92
CA VAL A 254 -0.79 -13.44 -0.19
C VAL A 254 -1.70 -12.86 -1.28
N ARG A 255 -2.48 -11.83 -0.94
CA ARG A 255 -3.27 -11.07 -1.91
C ARG A 255 -3.41 -9.63 -1.45
N ILE A 256 -3.23 -8.69 -2.37
CA ILE A 256 -3.58 -7.28 -2.21
C ILE A 256 -4.65 -6.95 -3.24
N GLU A 257 -5.73 -6.33 -2.81
CA GLU A 257 -6.77 -5.84 -3.69
C GLU A 257 -7.04 -4.36 -3.44
N ALA A 258 -7.20 -3.60 -4.52
CA ALA A 258 -7.64 -2.22 -4.49
C ALA A 258 -8.82 -2.03 -5.44
N GLU A 259 -9.83 -1.31 -4.99
CA GLU A 259 -10.96 -0.91 -5.82
C GLU A 259 -10.64 0.38 -6.57
N MET A 260 -10.76 0.36 -7.89
CA MET A 260 -10.57 1.53 -8.76
C MET A 260 -11.87 1.81 -9.51
N LYS A 261 -11.98 3.03 -10.06
CA LYS A 261 -13.10 3.42 -10.95
C LYS A 261 -13.31 2.44 -12.11
N ILE A 262 -12.24 1.81 -12.59
CA ILE A 262 -12.24 0.86 -13.71
C ILE A 262 -12.47 -0.61 -13.30
N GLY A 263 -12.64 -0.88 -12.00
CA GLY A 263 -12.79 -2.23 -11.45
C GLY A 263 -11.72 -2.59 -10.42
N LYS A 264 -11.70 -3.87 -10.03
CA LYS A 264 -10.84 -4.38 -8.96
C LYS A 264 -9.49 -4.85 -9.51
N ILE A 265 -8.41 -4.27 -9.00
CA ILE A 265 -7.05 -4.75 -9.25
C ILE A 265 -6.65 -5.70 -8.12
N ARG A 266 -6.12 -6.87 -8.48
CA ARG A 266 -5.66 -7.90 -7.54
C ARG A 266 -4.21 -8.26 -7.81
N ALA A 267 -3.34 -8.09 -6.83
CA ALA A 267 -2.00 -8.64 -6.81
C ALA A 267 -2.02 -9.95 -6.00
N ASN A 268 -1.89 -11.10 -6.67
CA ASN A 268 -1.86 -12.41 -6.00
C ASN A 268 -0.41 -12.90 -5.91
N LEU A 269 0.00 -13.39 -4.74
CA LEU A 269 1.32 -13.95 -4.53
C LEU A 269 1.52 -15.16 -5.45
N SER A 270 2.63 -15.16 -6.16
CA SER A 270 2.95 -16.12 -7.22
C SER A 270 4.30 -16.81 -7.02
N ASN A 271 5.21 -16.18 -6.27
CA ASN A 271 6.48 -16.78 -5.88
C ASN A 271 6.98 -16.20 -4.55
N ILE A 272 7.69 -17.02 -3.79
CA ILE A 272 8.41 -16.63 -2.57
C ILE A 272 9.84 -17.15 -2.75
N GLU A 273 10.81 -16.26 -2.65
CA GLU A 273 12.22 -16.58 -2.79
C GLU A 273 12.98 -16.04 -1.57
N HIS A 274 14.10 -16.70 -1.25
CA HIS A 274 15.08 -16.14 -0.33
C HIS A 274 16.38 -15.95 -1.10
N ILE A 275 16.70 -14.70 -1.39
CA ILE A 275 17.97 -14.33 -2.02
C ILE A 275 19.00 -14.25 -0.90
N ARG A 276 20.14 -14.94 -1.05
CA ARG A 276 21.25 -14.86 -0.12
C ARG A 276 22.17 -13.70 -0.50
#